data_AF-A0A956K152-F1
#
_entry.id   AF-A0A956K152-F1
#
_cell.length_a   1.000
_cell.length_b   1.000
_cell.length_c   1.000
_cell.angle_alpha   90.00
_cell.angle_beta   90.00
_cell.angle_gamma   90.00
#
_symmetry.space_group_name_H-M   'P 1'
#
loop_
_entity.id
_entity.type
_entity.pdbx_description
1 polymer ?
#
loop_
_entity_poly.entity_id
_entity_poly.type
_entity_poly.pdbx_seq_one_letter_code
_entity_poly.pdbx_strand_id
1 'polypeptide(L)'
;MSRRLGGLDDVDPAAVPLPPGTEVTTGVDRVAGDRVITRGAVGRVVAVADGWIDVELVGAGRLRYRRDELTPRKQGLIRYARRRADAWTRLAGGVVIDAIVGSRLWGLDGPGSDEDRRGVFVLPFPWTTGLVEPPGDLASADGGRAYWELGKTIRQALRADPNTLEMLFAAGDQADAVRDPIGAELVAARDAFVSVEIYGAFGRYALSQLDRLEHDARLADHRGRVLGWLRAEPTLSLDQVAARLVEAARIVAPTAADAQLRARDYVKQLYRSMYDRGQLPAREWRALVAFAAREAGHFEPPREQRPKNAYNLIRLLDLAIRWLESDETAPPLRVPDALRPTLWAIKRGEVPMAEVVAMARALTPRLE
;
A
#
# COMPACT_ATOMS: atom_id res chain seq x y z
N MET A 1 -29.88 23.21 26.79
CA MET A 1 -28.46 23.55 26.52
C MET A 1 -27.75 22.30 26.01
N SER A 2 -27.44 22.25 24.72
CA SER A 2 -26.65 21.16 24.13
C SER A 2 -25.24 21.20 24.75
N ARG A 3 -24.92 20.25 25.63
CA ARG A 3 -23.54 19.97 26.00
C ARG A 3 -22.86 19.37 24.78
N ARG A 4 -22.47 20.21 23.82
CA ARG A 4 -21.43 19.84 22.86
C ARG A 4 -20.17 19.68 23.71
N LEU A 5 -19.76 18.43 23.95
CA LEU A 5 -18.39 18.13 24.36
C LEU A 5 -17.49 18.94 23.43
N GLY A 6 -16.69 19.85 24.00
CA GLY A 6 -15.77 20.73 23.26
C GLY A 6 -14.90 19.88 22.37
N GLY A 7 -15.32 19.74 21.11
CA GLY A 7 -14.60 18.95 20.15
C GLY A 7 -13.44 19.79 19.65
N LEU A 8 -12.27 19.62 20.30
CA LEU A 8 -10.93 19.91 19.75
C LEU A 8 -10.18 21.17 20.23
N ASP A 9 -10.61 21.88 21.27
CA ASP A 9 -9.78 22.97 21.82
C ASP A 9 -8.50 22.45 22.54
N ASP A 10 -8.45 21.14 22.86
CA ASP A 10 -7.36 20.52 23.65
C ASP A 10 -6.36 19.67 22.83
N VAL A 11 -6.43 19.69 21.48
CA VAL A 11 -5.55 18.87 20.63
C VAL A 11 -4.62 19.77 19.83
N ASP A 12 -3.36 19.86 20.26
CA ASP A 12 -2.32 20.52 19.48
C ASP A 12 -2.09 19.77 18.15
N PRO A 13 -2.46 20.36 16.99
CA PRO A 13 -2.28 19.73 15.69
C PRO A 13 -0.82 19.52 15.31
N ALA A 14 0.13 20.23 15.94
CA ALA A 14 1.57 20.10 15.72
C ALA A 14 2.19 18.92 16.52
N ALA A 15 1.48 18.36 17.50
CA ALA A 15 1.97 17.29 18.36
C ALA A 15 1.55 15.87 17.93
N VAL A 16 0.56 15.74 17.04
CA VAL A 16 -0.02 14.43 16.68
C VAL A 16 0.86 13.64 15.71
N PRO A 17 1.15 12.34 15.85
CA PRO A 17 1.96 11.61 14.87
C PRO A 17 1.48 11.74 13.42
N LEU A 18 2.42 11.76 12.49
CA LEU A 18 2.15 11.93 11.06
C LEU A 18 2.55 10.67 10.29
N PRO A 19 1.70 9.63 10.24
CA PRO A 19 2.04 8.40 9.53
C PRO A 19 2.23 8.65 8.02
N PRO A 20 3.01 7.81 7.31
CA PRO A 20 3.11 7.85 5.86
C PRO A 20 1.74 7.89 5.18
N GLY A 21 1.61 8.75 4.17
CA GLY A 21 0.36 9.02 3.46
C GLY A 21 -0.45 10.20 3.99
N THR A 22 -0.11 10.75 5.17
CA THR A 22 -0.80 11.92 5.75
C THR A 22 -0.59 13.18 4.90
N GLU A 23 -1.68 13.88 4.56
CA GLU A 23 -1.61 15.20 3.91
C GLU A 23 -1.32 16.28 4.95
N VAL A 24 -0.28 17.08 4.69
CA VAL A 24 0.24 18.09 5.60
C VAL A 24 0.44 19.43 4.88
N THR A 25 0.43 20.49 5.68
CA THR A 25 0.84 21.84 5.28
C THR A 25 2.12 22.21 6.01
N THR A 26 3.08 22.84 5.33
CA THR A 26 4.33 23.30 5.94
C THR A 26 4.10 24.55 6.80
N GLY A 27 4.67 24.57 8.00
CA GLY A 27 4.60 25.70 8.93
C GLY A 27 5.75 26.70 8.78
N VAL A 28 6.80 26.33 8.06
CA VAL A 28 8.03 27.11 7.88
C VAL A 28 8.46 27.12 6.42
N ASP A 29 9.28 28.12 6.08
CA ASP A 29 9.95 28.18 4.78
C ASP A 29 11.09 27.16 4.73
N ARG A 30 11.31 26.53 3.56
CA ARG A 30 12.38 25.55 3.35
C ARG A 30 13.13 25.81 2.05
N VAL A 31 14.45 25.82 2.11
CA VAL A 31 15.30 25.90 0.92
C VAL A 31 15.41 24.51 0.27
N ALA A 32 15.19 24.46 -1.04
CA ALA A 32 15.28 23.26 -1.88
C ALA A 32 16.09 23.61 -3.14
N GLY A 33 17.41 23.39 -3.07
CA GLY A 33 18.33 23.89 -4.09
C GLY A 33 18.25 25.43 -4.17
N ASP A 34 18.01 25.96 -5.36
CA ASP A 34 17.93 27.41 -5.61
C ASP A 34 16.53 28.01 -5.34
N ARG A 35 15.59 27.21 -4.84
CA ARG A 35 14.20 27.63 -4.61
C ARG A 35 13.86 27.64 -3.14
N VAL A 36 13.09 28.63 -2.71
CA VAL A 36 12.49 28.68 -1.37
C VAL A 36 11.06 28.20 -1.48
N ILE A 37 10.76 27.10 -0.79
CA ILE A 37 9.40 26.61 -0.60
C ILE A 37 8.82 27.35 0.60
N THR A 38 7.87 28.23 0.35
CA THR A 38 7.24 29.03 1.41
C THR A 38 6.36 28.18 2.32
N ARG A 39 6.20 28.61 3.56
CA ARG A 39 5.21 28.07 4.49
C ARG A 39 3.82 28.09 3.85
N GLY A 40 3.01 27.09 4.15
CA GLY A 40 1.71 26.88 3.51
C GLY A 40 1.76 25.91 2.32
N ALA A 41 2.94 25.44 1.92
CA ALA A 41 3.07 24.41 0.90
C ALA A 41 2.40 23.11 1.35
N VAL A 42 1.76 22.42 0.42
CA VAL A 42 1.02 21.18 0.68
C VAL A 42 1.83 20.00 0.19
N GLY A 43 1.89 18.95 1.00
CA GLY A 43 2.52 17.70 0.64
C GLY A 43 1.95 16.50 1.36
N ARG A 44 2.59 15.35 1.12
CA ARG A 44 2.21 14.07 1.71
C ARG A 44 3.41 13.44 2.38
N VAL A 45 3.23 12.94 3.60
CA VAL A 45 4.28 12.24 4.34
C VAL A 45 4.67 10.96 3.61
N VAL A 46 5.95 10.76 3.40
CA VAL A 46 6.53 9.64 2.64
C VAL A 46 7.17 8.62 3.58
N ALA A 47 7.83 9.09 4.63
CA ALA A 47 8.52 8.31 5.63
C ALA A 47 8.66 9.11 6.94
N VAL A 48 8.77 8.39 8.05
CA VAL A 48 9.08 8.94 9.37
C VAL A 48 10.23 8.11 9.93
N ALA A 49 11.35 8.75 10.24
CA ALA A 49 12.54 8.08 10.78
C ALA A 49 13.37 9.06 11.59
N ASP A 50 13.91 8.62 12.73
CA ASP A 50 14.85 9.39 13.57
C ASP A 50 14.36 10.79 13.95
N GLY A 51 13.05 10.93 14.23
CA GLY A 51 12.43 12.22 14.56
C GLY A 51 12.21 13.17 13.38
N TRP A 52 12.58 12.74 12.17
CA TRP A 52 12.37 13.47 10.93
C TRP A 52 11.22 12.90 10.11
N ILE A 53 10.60 13.77 9.32
CA ILE A 53 9.46 13.45 8.47
C ILE A 53 9.80 13.89 7.05
N ASP A 54 9.86 12.92 6.14
CA ASP A 54 10.03 13.21 4.73
C ASP A 54 8.66 13.48 4.11
N VAL A 55 8.53 14.58 3.37
CA VAL A 55 7.28 15.03 2.75
C VAL A 55 7.52 15.21 1.25
N GLU A 56 6.68 14.55 0.44
CA GLU A 56 6.60 14.80 -1.00
C GLU A 56 5.72 16.03 -1.21
N LEU A 57 6.33 17.14 -1.63
CA LEU A 57 5.64 18.39 -1.89
C LEU A 57 5.23 18.49 -3.36
N VAL A 58 4.02 18.99 -3.58
CA VAL A 58 3.49 19.17 -4.94
C VAL A 58 4.34 20.19 -5.70
N GLY A 59 5.05 19.74 -6.74
CA GLY A 59 5.89 20.59 -7.60
C GLY A 59 7.25 21.00 -7.01
N ALA A 60 7.63 20.47 -5.84
CA ALA A 60 8.89 20.78 -5.16
C ALA A 60 9.70 19.55 -4.74
N GLY A 61 9.17 18.35 -4.97
CA GLY A 61 9.83 17.08 -4.66
C GLY A 61 9.86 16.77 -3.16
N ARG A 62 10.74 15.84 -2.78
CA ARG A 62 10.85 15.34 -1.41
C ARG A 62 11.73 16.25 -0.56
N LEU A 63 11.18 16.79 0.53
CA LEU A 63 11.91 17.57 1.53
C LEU A 63 11.67 17.02 2.94
N ARG A 64 12.60 17.31 3.84
CA ARG A 64 12.59 16.82 5.22
C ARG A 64 12.19 17.93 6.19
N TYR A 65 11.32 17.59 7.14
CA TYR A 65 10.75 18.48 8.15
C TYR A 65 10.80 17.82 9.53
N ARG A 66 10.85 18.65 10.57
CA ARG A 66 10.54 18.23 11.93
C ARG A 66 9.03 18.11 12.11
N ARG A 67 8.63 17.42 13.17
CA ARG A 67 7.21 17.22 13.46
C ARG A 67 6.48 18.54 13.69
N ASP A 68 7.00 19.43 14.51
CA ASP A 68 6.44 20.73 14.84
C ASP A 68 6.33 21.71 13.65
N GLU A 69 7.03 21.43 12.56
CA GLU A 69 7.00 22.23 11.33
C GLU A 69 5.88 21.85 10.36
N LEU A 70 5.00 20.91 10.73
CA LEU A 70 3.95 20.37 9.87
C LEU A 70 2.57 20.39 10.55
N THR A 71 1.54 20.69 9.77
CA THR A 71 0.15 20.66 10.24
C THR A 71 -0.70 19.70 9.38
N PRO A 72 -1.38 18.70 9.96
CA PRO A 72 -2.29 17.83 9.22
C PRO A 72 -3.44 18.62 8.58
N ARG A 73 -3.79 18.30 7.32
CA ARG A 73 -4.83 19.02 6.58
C ARG A 73 -6.28 18.64 6.90
N LYS A 74 -6.51 17.45 7.47
CA LYS A 74 -7.87 16.93 7.76
C LYS A 74 -8.00 16.61 9.25
N GLN A 75 -8.95 17.26 9.94
CA GLN A 75 -9.20 17.03 11.37
C GLN A 75 -9.55 15.57 11.72
N GLY A 76 -10.17 14.83 10.79
CA GLY A 76 -10.42 13.39 10.97
C GLY A 76 -9.13 12.55 11.09
N LEU A 77 -8.08 12.93 10.36
CA LEU A 77 -6.77 12.27 10.41
C LEU A 77 -6.06 12.56 11.73
N ILE A 78 -6.23 13.75 12.29
CA ILE A 78 -5.68 14.14 13.61
C ILE A 78 -6.23 13.24 14.71
N ARG A 79 -7.56 13.07 14.77
CA ARG A 79 -8.21 12.19 15.76
C ARG A 79 -7.80 10.73 15.60
N TYR A 80 -7.67 10.27 14.36
CA TYR A 80 -7.21 8.91 14.08
C TYR A 80 -5.77 8.69 14.53
N ALA A 81 -4.85 9.58 14.15
CA ALA A 81 -3.44 9.44 14.49
C ALA A 81 -3.18 9.57 16.00
N ARG A 82 -3.89 10.46 16.71
CA ARG A 82 -3.82 10.56 18.17
C ARG A 82 -4.31 9.27 18.84
N ARG A 83 -5.49 8.77 18.47
CA ARG A 83 -6.02 7.49 19.00
C ARG A 83 -5.07 6.32 18.77
N ARG A 84 -4.45 6.26 17.59
CA ARG A 84 -3.45 5.24 17.26
C ARG A 84 -2.22 5.33 18.17
N ALA A 85 -1.70 6.54 18.41
CA ALA A 85 -0.57 6.75 19.32
C ALA A 85 -0.92 6.42 20.78
N ASP A 86 -2.11 6.82 21.23
CA ASP A 86 -2.59 6.54 22.58
C ASP A 86 -2.75 5.02 22.78
N ALA A 87 -3.35 4.32 21.81
CA ALA A 87 -3.47 2.86 21.82
C ALA A 87 -2.09 2.19 21.87
N TRP A 88 -1.15 2.61 21.02
CA TRP A 88 0.23 2.09 21.04
C TRP A 88 0.88 2.26 22.42
N THR A 89 0.84 3.48 22.96
CA THR A 89 1.44 3.82 24.25
C THR A 89 0.87 2.97 25.38
N ARG A 90 -0.44 2.67 25.35
CA ARG A 90 -1.13 1.93 26.40
C ARG A 90 -1.04 0.42 26.27
N LEU A 91 -0.95 -0.12 25.05
CA LEU A 91 -1.13 -1.54 24.77
C LEU A 91 0.12 -2.24 24.22
N ALA A 92 1.16 -1.52 23.79
CA ALA A 92 2.38 -2.14 23.27
C ALA A 92 3.09 -3.03 24.31
N GLY A 93 2.91 -2.76 25.60
CA GLY A 93 3.41 -3.62 26.69
C GLY A 93 2.68 -4.97 26.81
N GLY A 94 1.50 -5.11 26.18
CA GLY A 94 0.71 -6.35 26.14
C GLY A 94 0.95 -7.20 24.89
N VAL A 95 2.02 -6.94 24.12
CA VAL A 95 2.39 -7.73 22.94
C VAL A 95 2.93 -9.09 23.36
N VAL A 96 2.25 -10.15 22.94
CA VAL A 96 2.56 -11.55 23.27
C VAL A 96 3.29 -12.29 22.14
N ILE A 97 3.18 -11.79 20.90
CA ILE A 97 3.93 -12.28 19.72
C ILE A 97 4.50 -11.06 18.97
N ASP A 98 5.78 -11.10 18.59
CA ASP A 98 6.45 -10.11 17.74
C ASP A 98 7.40 -10.81 16.74
N ALA A 99 6.83 -11.33 15.65
CA ALA A 99 7.55 -12.06 14.62
C ALA A 99 8.06 -11.13 13.51
N ILE A 100 9.27 -11.41 13.03
CA ILE A 100 9.79 -10.82 11.80
C ILE A 100 9.05 -11.44 10.62
N VAL A 101 8.56 -10.59 9.72
CA VAL A 101 7.84 -10.98 8.51
C VAL A 101 8.42 -10.30 7.29
N GLY A 102 7.81 -10.52 6.12
CA GLY A 102 8.20 -9.82 4.91
C GLY A 102 9.42 -10.42 4.25
N SER A 103 10.15 -9.59 3.50
CA SER A 103 11.17 -10.08 2.57
C SER A 103 12.30 -10.88 3.23
N ARG A 104 12.65 -10.61 4.50
CA ARG A 104 13.67 -11.36 5.24
C ARG A 104 13.22 -12.80 5.52
N LEU A 105 11.99 -12.96 6.01
CA LEU A 105 11.38 -14.26 6.26
C LEU A 105 11.30 -15.10 4.99
N TRP A 106 10.97 -14.46 3.86
CA TRP A 106 10.79 -15.15 2.59
C TRP A 106 12.10 -15.49 1.89
N GLY A 107 13.25 -14.96 2.34
CA GLY A 107 14.55 -15.08 1.64
C GLY A 107 14.64 -14.23 0.36
N LEU A 108 13.94 -13.09 0.36
CA LEU A 108 13.84 -12.13 -0.74
C LEU A 108 14.33 -10.73 -0.34
N ASP A 109 15.11 -10.61 0.73
CA ASP A 109 15.68 -9.36 1.20
C ASP A 109 16.91 -8.92 0.41
N GLY A 110 17.13 -7.61 0.33
CA GLY A 110 18.33 -7.02 -0.26
C GLY A 110 18.97 -5.99 0.67
N PRO A 111 20.06 -5.32 0.24
CA PRO A 111 20.83 -4.40 1.09
C PRO A 111 20.03 -3.25 1.71
N GLY A 112 18.87 -2.89 1.14
CA GLY A 112 17.96 -1.86 1.65
C GLY A 112 16.59 -2.39 2.08
N SER A 113 16.46 -3.68 2.39
CA SER A 113 15.21 -4.23 2.91
C SER A 113 14.98 -3.79 4.35
N ASP A 114 13.87 -3.10 4.59
CA ASP A 114 13.37 -2.80 5.93
C ASP A 114 13.02 -4.09 6.69
N GLU A 115 13.04 -4.02 8.02
CA GLU A 115 12.54 -5.09 8.89
C GLU A 115 11.08 -4.82 9.25
N ASP A 116 10.19 -5.66 8.72
CA ASP A 116 8.77 -5.62 9.04
C ASP A 116 8.48 -6.64 10.16
N ARG A 117 7.69 -6.23 11.15
CA ARG A 117 7.26 -7.10 12.25
C ARG A 117 5.75 -7.11 12.38
N ARG A 118 5.23 -8.30 12.68
CA ARG A 118 3.82 -8.53 12.95
C ARG A 118 3.62 -9.39 14.17
N GLY A 119 2.44 -9.29 14.77
CA GLY A 119 2.17 -10.11 15.94
C GLY A 119 0.83 -9.86 16.60
N VAL A 120 0.78 -10.19 17.88
CA VAL A 120 -0.45 -10.26 18.66
C VAL A 120 -0.26 -9.51 19.96
N PHE A 121 -1.28 -8.77 20.38
CA PHE A 121 -1.37 -8.20 21.71
C PHE A 121 -2.65 -8.63 22.42
N VAL A 122 -2.62 -8.61 23.75
CA VAL A 122 -3.76 -8.93 24.60
C VAL A 122 -4.27 -7.65 25.26
N LEU A 123 -5.59 -7.48 25.27
CA LEU A 123 -6.22 -6.36 25.96
C LEU A 123 -6.20 -6.56 27.47
N PRO A 124 -5.96 -5.50 28.27
CA PRO A 124 -6.26 -5.54 29.69
C PRO A 124 -7.73 -5.91 29.91
N PHE A 125 -8.01 -6.81 30.86
CA PHE A 125 -9.37 -7.28 31.13
C PHE A 125 -10.42 -6.15 31.30
N PRO A 126 -10.15 -5.02 31.99
CA PRO A 126 -11.14 -3.95 32.11
C PRO A 126 -11.56 -3.31 30.78
N TRP A 127 -10.78 -3.48 29.71
CA TRP A 127 -11.06 -2.92 28.39
C TRP A 127 -11.96 -3.83 27.55
N THR A 128 -12.16 -5.09 27.95
CA THR A 128 -13.06 -6.02 27.26
C THR A 128 -14.52 -5.91 27.74
N THR A 129 -14.76 -5.20 28.84
CA THR A 129 -16.08 -5.00 29.45
C THR A 129 -16.57 -3.55 29.41
N GLY A 130 -15.81 -2.66 28.75
CA GLY A 130 -16.17 -1.25 28.60
C GLY A 130 -17.30 -1.02 27.61
N LEU A 131 -17.97 0.13 27.71
CA LEU A 131 -19.01 0.56 26.76
C LEU A 131 -18.44 0.98 25.39
N VAL A 132 -17.13 1.20 25.30
CA VAL A 132 -16.44 1.63 24.09
C VAL A 132 -15.61 0.47 23.57
N GLU A 133 -15.75 0.19 22.28
CA GLU A 133 -14.95 -0.83 21.61
C GLU A 133 -13.44 -0.54 21.79
N PRO A 134 -12.66 -1.50 22.34
CA PRO A 134 -11.24 -1.32 22.51
C PRO A 134 -10.50 -1.32 21.16
N PRO A 135 -9.25 -0.82 21.11
CA PRO A 135 -8.43 -0.93 19.91
C PRO A 135 -8.23 -2.40 19.51
N GLY A 136 -8.55 -2.75 18.25
CA GLY A 136 -8.27 -4.07 17.68
C GLY A 136 -6.94 -4.17 16.94
N ASP A 137 -6.26 -3.05 16.74
CA ASP A 137 -5.02 -2.93 15.96
C ASP A 137 -4.06 -1.97 16.66
N LEU A 138 -2.79 -2.34 16.69
CA LEU A 138 -1.68 -1.44 16.97
C LEU A 138 -0.80 -1.40 15.75
N ALA A 139 -0.33 -0.22 15.36
CA ALA A 139 0.80 -0.18 14.46
C ALA A 139 1.65 1.07 14.70
N SER A 140 2.95 0.93 14.47
CA SER A 140 3.95 1.94 14.76
C SER A 140 3.81 3.16 13.84
N ALA A 141 4.44 4.27 14.22
CA ALA A 141 4.40 5.49 13.43
C ALA A 141 5.17 5.38 12.10
N ASP A 142 6.27 4.62 12.09
CA ASP A 142 7.09 4.33 10.91
C ASP A 142 6.47 3.26 9.98
N GLY A 143 5.47 2.52 10.47
CA GLY A 143 4.77 1.47 9.74
C GLY A 143 5.47 0.10 9.75
N GLY A 144 6.62 -0.02 10.41
CA GLY A 144 7.38 -1.28 10.47
C GLY A 144 6.81 -2.34 11.42
N ARG A 145 5.84 -1.98 12.27
CA ARG A 145 5.22 -2.90 13.24
C ARG A 145 3.71 -2.87 13.14
N ALA A 146 3.07 -4.04 13.08
CA ALA A 146 1.63 -4.18 13.10
C ALA A 146 1.18 -5.35 13.98
N TYR A 147 0.35 -5.07 14.97
CA TYR A 147 -0.16 -6.06 15.91
C TYR A 147 -1.68 -6.09 15.90
N TRP A 148 -2.25 -7.28 16.04
CA TRP A 148 -3.68 -7.50 16.17
C TRP A 148 -4.04 -7.97 17.56
N GLU A 149 -5.22 -7.58 18.04
CA GLU A 149 -5.75 -8.09 19.29
C GLU A 149 -5.98 -9.60 19.17
N LEU A 150 -5.71 -10.39 20.22
CA LEU A 150 -5.81 -11.86 20.23
C LEU A 150 -7.11 -12.41 19.62
N GLY A 151 -8.27 -11.97 20.08
CA GLY A 151 -9.55 -12.39 19.52
C GLY A 151 -9.72 -12.02 18.05
N LYS A 152 -9.23 -10.84 17.64
CA LYS A 152 -9.18 -10.44 16.23
C LYS A 152 -8.26 -11.37 15.43
N THR A 153 -7.07 -11.68 15.93
CA THR A 153 -6.12 -12.61 15.31
C THR A 153 -6.78 -13.97 15.06
N ILE A 154 -7.44 -14.54 16.06
CA ILE A 154 -8.15 -15.82 15.92
C ILE A 154 -9.22 -15.73 14.82
N ARG A 155 -10.03 -14.67 14.81
CA ARG A 155 -11.07 -14.46 13.78
C ARG A 155 -10.50 -14.25 12.38
N GLN A 156 -9.29 -13.70 12.24
CA GLN A 156 -8.60 -13.55 10.97
C GLN A 156 -7.98 -14.87 10.51
N ALA A 157 -7.35 -15.61 11.43
CA ALA A 157 -6.76 -16.93 11.17
C ALA A 157 -7.83 -17.94 10.72
N LEU A 158 -9.00 -17.96 11.37
CA LEU A 158 -10.14 -18.79 10.96
C LEU A 158 -10.68 -18.47 9.55
N ARG A 159 -10.40 -17.28 9.02
CA ARG A 159 -10.74 -16.89 7.63
C ARG A 159 -9.56 -17.05 6.67
N ALA A 160 -8.52 -17.75 7.10
CA ALA A 160 -7.26 -17.91 6.38
C ALA A 160 -6.65 -16.57 5.91
N ASP A 161 -6.71 -15.51 6.73
CA ASP A 161 -6.08 -14.24 6.38
C ASP A 161 -4.56 -14.43 6.15
N PRO A 162 -4.03 -14.09 4.96
CA PRO A 162 -2.65 -14.42 4.61
C PRO A 162 -1.61 -13.81 5.56
N ASN A 163 -1.83 -12.55 5.98
CA ASN A 163 -0.90 -11.86 6.84
C ASN A 163 -0.87 -12.46 8.25
N THR A 164 -2.03 -12.93 8.72
CA THR A 164 -2.21 -13.55 10.02
C THR A 164 -1.59 -14.94 10.06
N LEU A 165 -1.89 -15.79 9.09
CA LEU A 165 -1.30 -17.13 9.03
C LEU A 165 0.22 -17.06 8.86
N GLU A 166 0.74 -16.24 7.96
CA GLU A 166 2.19 -16.04 7.82
C GLU A 166 2.84 -15.61 9.14
N MET A 167 2.21 -14.71 9.90
CA MET A 167 2.74 -14.28 11.19
C MET A 167 2.76 -15.41 12.22
N LEU A 168 1.70 -16.23 12.31
CA LEU A 168 1.63 -17.36 13.25
C LEU A 168 2.67 -18.43 12.95
N PHE A 169 2.87 -18.76 11.67
CA PHE A 169 3.89 -19.71 11.24
C PHE A 169 5.30 -19.13 11.40
N ALA A 170 5.51 -17.84 11.11
CA ALA A 170 6.78 -17.17 11.35
C ALA A 170 7.15 -17.15 12.83
N ALA A 171 6.17 -16.96 13.73
CA ALA A 171 6.37 -17.02 15.16
C ALA A 171 6.74 -18.43 15.65
N GLY A 172 6.21 -19.48 15.00
CA GLY A 172 6.60 -20.87 15.28
C GLY A 172 8.06 -21.17 14.93
N ASP A 173 8.59 -20.54 13.88
CA ASP A 173 9.98 -20.72 13.44
C ASP A 173 10.98 -19.79 14.18
N GLN A 174 10.48 -18.75 14.87
CA GLN A 174 11.28 -17.73 15.54
C GLN A 174 11.09 -17.82 17.05
N ALA A 175 12.00 -18.51 17.75
CA ALA A 175 11.91 -18.69 19.20
C ALA A 175 11.77 -17.35 19.98
N ASP A 176 12.46 -16.30 19.54
CA ASP A 176 12.42 -14.96 20.16
C ASP A 176 11.15 -14.15 19.83
N ALA A 177 10.29 -14.65 18.93
CA ALA A 177 9.05 -13.97 18.57
C ALA A 177 7.96 -14.14 19.64
N VAL A 178 7.96 -15.25 20.38
CA VAL A 178 6.98 -15.54 21.42
C VAL A 178 7.44 -14.93 22.74
N ARG A 179 6.64 -14.02 23.31
CA ARG A 179 7.01 -13.20 24.48
C ARG A 179 6.28 -13.58 25.76
N ASP A 180 5.26 -14.43 25.65
CA ASP A 180 4.33 -14.72 26.72
C ASP A 180 3.69 -16.11 26.51
N PRO A 181 3.30 -16.84 27.59
CA PRO A 181 2.62 -18.12 27.48
C PRO A 181 1.35 -18.12 26.61
N ILE A 182 0.56 -17.03 26.61
CA ILE A 182 -0.62 -16.91 25.75
C ILE A 182 -0.22 -16.94 24.27
N GLY A 183 0.89 -16.28 23.93
CA GLY A 183 1.47 -16.32 22.59
C GLY A 183 1.93 -17.72 22.22
N ALA A 184 2.54 -18.45 23.17
CA ALA A 184 3.00 -19.82 22.96
C ALA A 184 1.83 -20.78 22.68
N GLU A 185 0.74 -20.67 23.43
CA GLU A 185 -0.48 -21.46 23.21
C GLU A 185 -1.08 -21.21 21.82
N LEU A 186 -1.17 -19.94 21.41
CA LEU A 186 -1.69 -19.59 20.09
C LEU A 186 -0.81 -20.13 18.96
N VAL A 187 0.52 -20.02 19.07
CA VAL A 187 1.46 -20.55 18.07
C VAL A 187 1.41 -22.07 18.02
N ALA A 188 1.26 -22.75 19.16
CA ALA A 188 1.09 -24.20 19.21
C ALA A 188 -0.18 -24.67 18.48
N ALA A 189 -1.25 -23.85 18.49
CA ALA A 189 -2.50 -24.14 17.80
C ALA A 189 -2.52 -23.75 16.30
N ARG A 190 -1.44 -23.18 15.75
CA ARG A 190 -1.45 -22.53 14.42
C ARG A 190 -1.91 -23.44 13.26
N ASP A 191 -1.55 -24.73 13.32
CA ASP A 191 -1.89 -25.69 12.27
C ASP A 191 -3.41 -25.90 12.14
N ALA A 192 -4.17 -25.66 13.22
CA ALA A 192 -5.64 -25.75 13.20
C ALA A 192 -6.31 -24.65 12.35
N PHE A 193 -5.59 -23.60 11.96
CA PHE A 193 -6.12 -22.52 11.11
C PHE A 193 -5.87 -22.75 9.62
N VAL A 194 -5.05 -23.73 9.25
CA VAL A 194 -4.82 -24.10 7.84
C VAL A 194 -6.04 -24.87 7.35
N SER A 195 -6.71 -24.36 6.32
CA SER A 195 -7.95 -24.94 5.80
C SER A 195 -8.17 -24.58 4.34
N VAL A 196 -9.16 -25.23 3.72
CA VAL A 196 -9.59 -24.95 2.34
C VAL A 196 -10.01 -23.49 2.08
N GLU A 197 -10.29 -22.70 3.13
CA GLU A 197 -10.53 -21.26 3.02
C GLU A 197 -9.33 -20.50 2.42
N ILE A 198 -8.12 -21.07 2.46
CA ILE A 198 -6.92 -20.55 1.80
C ILE A 198 -7.17 -20.30 0.31
N TYR A 199 -7.90 -21.19 -0.38
CA TYR A 199 -8.29 -20.99 -1.78
C TYR A 199 -8.96 -19.62 -1.98
N GLY A 200 -9.91 -19.31 -1.10
CA GLY A 200 -10.67 -18.07 -1.15
C GLY A 200 -9.89 -16.85 -0.72
N ALA A 201 -9.14 -16.95 0.38
CA ALA A 201 -8.46 -15.82 1.01
C ALA A 201 -7.16 -15.44 0.29
N PHE A 202 -6.38 -16.40 -0.19
CA PHE A 202 -5.14 -16.16 -0.91
C PHE A 202 -5.40 -16.01 -2.41
N GLY A 203 -6.09 -16.98 -3.02
CA GLY A 203 -6.28 -17.08 -4.47
C GLY A 203 -7.09 -15.92 -5.04
N ARG A 204 -8.34 -15.74 -4.60
CA ARG A 204 -9.21 -14.65 -5.11
C ARG A 204 -8.66 -13.27 -4.81
N TYR A 205 -8.07 -13.08 -3.63
CA TYR A 205 -7.39 -11.83 -3.28
C TYR A 205 -6.25 -11.56 -4.25
N ALA A 206 -5.32 -12.51 -4.43
CA ALA A 206 -4.14 -12.30 -5.25
C ALA A 206 -4.49 -12.01 -6.71
N LEU A 207 -5.43 -12.75 -7.28
CA LEU A 207 -5.93 -12.52 -8.64
C LEU A 207 -6.59 -11.14 -8.78
N SER A 208 -7.46 -10.76 -7.83
CA SER A 208 -8.10 -9.43 -7.86
C SER A 208 -7.09 -8.28 -7.78
N GLN A 209 -6.01 -8.44 -7.02
CA GLN A 209 -4.94 -7.45 -6.93
C GLN A 209 -4.11 -7.42 -8.21
N LEU A 210 -3.82 -8.56 -8.82
CA LEU A 210 -3.08 -8.63 -10.09
C LEU A 210 -3.87 -8.00 -11.24
N ASP A 211 -5.18 -8.28 -11.35
CA ASP A 211 -6.05 -7.65 -12.35
C ASP A 211 -6.07 -6.12 -12.19
N ARG A 212 -6.08 -5.64 -10.93
CA ARG A 212 -5.98 -4.21 -10.61
C ARG A 212 -4.63 -3.63 -11.01
N LEU A 213 -3.53 -4.30 -10.67
CA LEU A 213 -2.18 -3.87 -11.05
C LEU A 213 -2.00 -3.82 -12.57
N GLU A 214 -2.56 -4.79 -13.29
CA GLU A 214 -2.54 -4.83 -14.75
C GLU A 214 -3.34 -3.66 -15.35
N HIS A 215 -4.54 -3.43 -14.83
CA HIS A 215 -5.36 -2.29 -15.22
C HIS A 215 -4.59 -0.98 -15.02
N ASP A 216 -4.06 -0.77 -13.81
CA ASP A 216 -3.29 0.40 -13.44
C ASP A 216 -2.02 0.59 -14.29
N ALA A 217 -1.29 -0.49 -14.57
CA ALA A 217 -0.11 -0.45 -15.44
C ALA A 217 -0.49 -0.02 -16.87
N ARG A 218 -1.60 -0.52 -17.41
CA ARG A 218 -2.15 -0.04 -18.70
C ARG A 218 -2.51 1.44 -18.63
N LEU A 219 -3.15 1.89 -17.54
CA LEU A 219 -3.47 3.31 -17.37
C LEU A 219 -2.19 4.17 -17.37
N ALA A 220 -1.14 3.71 -16.71
CA ALA A 220 0.13 4.42 -16.64
C ALA A 220 0.83 4.49 -18.01
N ASP A 221 0.86 3.40 -18.77
CA ASP A 221 1.42 3.35 -20.13
C ASP A 221 0.67 4.30 -21.08
N HIS A 222 -0.66 4.22 -21.11
CA HIS A 222 -1.50 5.09 -21.94
C HIS A 222 -1.27 6.56 -21.61
N ARG A 223 -1.19 6.92 -20.32
CA ARG A 223 -0.83 8.28 -19.88
C ARG A 223 0.53 8.70 -20.43
N GLY A 224 1.54 7.84 -20.31
CA GLY A 224 2.89 8.11 -20.83
C GLY A 224 2.90 8.40 -22.32
N ARG A 225 2.19 7.59 -23.11
CA ARG A 225 2.03 7.77 -24.56
C ARG A 225 1.32 9.08 -24.90
N VAL A 226 0.17 9.36 -24.27
CA VAL A 226 -0.61 10.58 -24.49
C VAL A 226 0.22 11.83 -24.21
N LEU A 227 0.91 11.87 -23.07
CA LEU A 227 1.78 13.01 -22.72
C LEU A 227 2.97 13.10 -23.68
N GLY A 228 3.53 11.97 -24.14
CA GLY A 228 4.59 11.94 -25.14
C GLY A 228 4.16 12.52 -26.49
N TRP A 229 2.98 12.14 -26.98
CA TRP A 229 2.43 12.69 -28.23
C TRP A 229 2.12 14.17 -28.12
N LEU A 230 1.50 14.61 -27.02
CA LEU A 230 1.20 16.02 -26.79
C LEU A 230 2.46 16.88 -26.61
N ARG A 231 3.54 16.30 -26.09
CA ARG A 231 4.83 16.98 -26.02
C ARG A 231 5.45 17.14 -27.41
N ALA A 232 5.39 16.10 -28.24
CA ALA A 232 5.93 16.14 -29.60
C ALA A 232 5.10 17.05 -30.52
N GLU A 233 3.78 17.06 -30.35
CA GLU A 233 2.84 17.79 -31.18
C GLU A 233 1.69 18.39 -30.32
N PRO A 234 1.91 19.56 -29.69
CA PRO A 234 0.93 20.18 -28.80
C PRO A 234 -0.37 20.62 -29.49
N THR A 235 -0.38 20.67 -30.82
CA THR A 235 -1.52 21.03 -31.65
C THR A 235 -2.53 19.90 -31.85
N LEU A 236 -2.24 18.68 -31.40
CA LEU A 236 -3.15 17.55 -31.54
C LEU A 236 -4.50 17.82 -30.86
N SER A 237 -5.57 17.49 -31.55
CA SER A 237 -6.92 17.50 -30.98
C SER A 237 -7.14 16.27 -30.09
N LEU A 238 -8.14 16.36 -29.21
CA LEU A 238 -8.57 15.23 -28.38
C LEU A 238 -8.90 14.00 -29.24
N ASP A 239 -9.57 14.20 -30.39
CA ASP A 239 -9.99 13.10 -31.26
C ASP A 239 -8.81 12.47 -32.01
N GLN A 240 -7.79 13.27 -32.39
CA GLN A 240 -6.55 12.75 -32.96
C GLN A 240 -5.75 11.94 -31.95
N VAL A 241 -5.66 12.40 -30.70
CA VAL A 241 -5.03 11.62 -29.61
C VAL A 241 -5.80 10.36 -29.30
N ALA A 242 -7.14 10.41 -29.29
CA ALA A 242 -7.99 9.23 -29.11
C ALA A 242 -7.75 8.20 -30.23
N ALA A 243 -7.68 8.64 -31.49
CA ALA A 243 -7.40 7.76 -32.63
C ALA A 243 -6.02 7.09 -32.52
N ARG A 244 -4.98 7.86 -32.15
CA ARG A 244 -3.64 7.30 -31.88
C ARG A 244 -3.67 6.29 -30.74
N LEU A 245 -4.49 6.52 -29.71
CA LEU A 245 -4.62 5.61 -28.58
C LEU A 245 -5.32 4.31 -28.93
N VAL A 246 -6.33 4.31 -29.81
CA VAL A 246 -6.99 3.09 -30.30
C VAL A 246 -5.96 2.12 -30.88
N GLU A 247 -5.11 2.61 -31.79
CA GLU A 247 -4.06 1.82 -32.43
C GLU A 247 -2.99 1.37 -31.42
N ALA A 248 -2.50 2.32 -30.63
CA ALA A 248 -1.40 2.09 -29.69
C ALA A 248 -1.74 1.09 -28.58
N ALA A 249 -2.98 1.14 -28.07
CA ALA A 249 -3.46 0.28 -26.99
C ALA A 249 -4.25 -0.95 -27.49
N ARG A 250 -4.40 -1.11 -28.82
CA ARG A 250 -5.19 -2.17 -29.46
C ARG A 250 -6.58 -2.31 -28.82
N ILE A 251 -7.30 -1.19 -28.69
CA ILE A 251 -8.58 -1.16 -27.98
C ILE A 251 -9.60 -2.02 -28.72
N VAL A 252 -9.98 -3.14 -28.11
CA VAL A 252 -11.02 -4.03 -28.65
C VAL A 252 -12.40 -3.46 -28.30
N ALA A 253 -13.22 -3.21 -29.33
CA ALA A 253 -14.60 -2.78 -29.20
C ALA A 253 -15.45 -3.33 -30.36
N PRO A 254 -16.79 -3.38 -30.24
CA PRO A 254 -17.65 -3.93 -31.28
C PRO A 254 -17.52 -3.21 -32.64
N THR A 255 -17.28 -1.89 -32.61
CA THR A 255 -17.06 -1.08 -33.82
C THR A 255 -15.87 -0.14 -33.65
N ALA A 256 -15.32 0.36 -34.76
CA ALA A 256 -14.28 1.39 -34.74
C ALA A 256 -14.75 2.68 -34.05
N ALA A 257 -16.03 3.04 -34.19
CA ALA A 257 -16.63 4.18 -33.50
C ALA A 257 -16.66 3.96 -31.97
N ASP A 258 -16.97 2.74 -31.51
CA ASP A 258 -16.94 2.40 -30.09
C ASP A 258 -15.52 2.45 -29.53
N ALA A 259 -14.53 1.96 -30.29
CA ALA A 259 -13.12 2.02 -29.90
C ALA A 259 -12.66 3.48 -29.73
N GLN A 260 -13.01 4.33 -30.71
CA GLN A 260 -12.74 5.77 -30.69
C GLN A 260 -13.41 6.46 -29.49
N LEU A 261 -14.68 6.14 -29.21
CA LEU A 261 -15.41 6.70 -28.07
C LEU A 261 -14.77 6.30 -26.74
N ARG A 262 -14.41 5.01 -26.56
CA ARG A 262 -13.72 4.52 -25.37
C ARG A 262 -12.37 5.21 -25.17
N ALA A 263 -11.57 5.34 -26.24
CA ALA A 263 -10.28 6.03 -26.19
C ALA A 263 -10.43 7.51 -25.81
N ARG A 264 -11.43 8.18 -26.36
CA ARG A 264 -11.74 9.57 -26.04
C ARG A 264 -12.16 9.73 -24.58
N ASP A 265 -13.03 8.86 -24.07
CA ASP A 265 -13.45 8.91 -22.67
C ASP A 265 -12.33 8.58 -21.70
N TYR A 266 -11.43 7.66 -22.07
CA TYR A 266 -10.19 7.40 -21.36
C TYR A 266 -9.35 8.67 -21.19
N VAL A 267 -9.07 9.39 -22.29
CA VAL A 267 -8.26 10.62 -22.25
C VAL A 267 -8.96 11.71 -21.42
N LYS A 268 -10.30 11.75 -21.45
CA LYS A 268 -11.07 12.63 -20.57
C LYS A 268 -10.91 12.28 -19.10
N GLN A 269 -11.02 11.00 -18.75
CA GLN A 269 -10.81 10.53 -17.38
C GLN A 269 -9.39 10.82 -16.91
N LEU A 270 -8.38 10.73 -17.78
CA LEU A 270 -6.99 11.04 -17.47
C LEU A 270 -6.82 12.47 -16.95
N TYR A 271 -7.22 13.51 -17.71
CA TYR A 271 -7.05 14.89 -17.24
C TYR A 271 -7.97 15.22 -16.06
N ARG A 272 -9.12 14.55 -15.90
CA ARG A 272 -9.97 14.69 -14.72
C ARG A 272 -9.26 14.18 -13.47
N SER A 273 -8.73 12.96 -13.54
CA SER A 273 -7.95 12.35 -12.46
C SER A 273 -6.71 13.17 -12.10
N MET A 274 -6.03 13.75 -13.09
CA MET A 274 -4.87 14.62 -12.83
C MET A 274 -5.28 15.94 -12.16
N TYR A 275 -6.40 16.54 -12.56
CA TYR A 275 -6.97 17.70 -11.88
C TYR A 275 -7.39 17.38 -10.43
N ASP A 276 -8.10 16.27 -10.21
CA ASP A 276 -8.57 15.87 -8.88
C ASP A 276 -7.39 15.58 -7.92
N ARG A 277 -6.22 15.20 -8.47
CA ARG A 277 -4.96 15.05 -7.74
C ARG A 277 -4.16 16.35 -7.58
N GLY A 278 -4.68 17.49 -8.05
CA GLY A 278 -4.03 18.80 -7.99
C GLY A 278 -2.86 18.97 -8.94
N GLN A 279 -2.70 18.10 -9.94
CA GLN A 279 -1.60 18.16 -10.92
C GLN A 279 -1.89 19.12 -12.06
N LEU A 280 -3.17 19.38 -12.36
CA LEU A 280 -3.60 20.32 -13.39
C LEU A 280 -4.31 21.53 -12.75
N PRO A 281 -4.16 22.74 -13.30
CA PRO A 281 -4.85 23.93 -12.81
C PRO A 281 -6.35 23.93 -13.16
N ALA A 282 -6.78 23.14 -14.15
CA ALA A 282 -8.17 23.05 -14.58
C ALA A 282 -8.51 21.66 -15.15
N ARG A 283 -9.79 21.31 -15.07
CA ARG A 283 -10.36 20.01 -15.51
C ARG A 283 -10.67 20.00 -17.02
N GLU A 284 -9.70 20.32 -17.86
CA GLU A 284 -9.92 20.55 -19.29
C GLU A 284 -8.74 20.15 -20.18
N TRP A 285 -9.01 19.94 -21.47
CA TRP A 285 -8.03 19.49 -22.47
C TRP A 285 -6.80 20.41 -22.55
N ARG A 286 -7.01 21.73 -22.64
CA ARG A 286 -5.91 22.70 -22.74
C ARG A 286 -4.94 22.64 -21.57
N ALA A 287 -5.43 22.30 -20.36
CA ALA A 287 -4.60 22.16 -19.18
C ALA A 287 -3.68 20.93 -19.29
N LEU A 288 -4.18 19.82 -19.84
CA LEU A 288 -3.36 18.63 -20.11
C LEU A 288 -2.27 18.90 -21.16
N VAL A 289 -2.61 19.59 -22.24
CA VAL A 289 -1.65 19.98 -23.29
C VAL A 289 -0.55 20.88 -22.71
N ALA A 290 -0.93 21.93 -21.98
CA ALA A 290 0.01 22.83 -21.33
C ALA A 290 0.90 22.11 -20.30
N PHE A 291 0.35 21.13 -19.59
CA PHE A 291 1.09 20.29 -18.66
C PHE A 291 2.14 19.43 -19.39
N ALA A 292 1.75 18.73 -20.47
CA ALA A 292 2.65 17.90 -21.26
C ALA A 292 3.83 18.69 -21.85
N ALA A 293 3.61 19.95 -22.23
CA ALA A 293 4.63 20.85 -22.75
C ALA A 293 5.64 21.35 -21.70
N ARG A 294 5.26 21.41 -20.41
CA ARG A 294 6.10 21.96 -19.32
C ARG A 294 6.94 20.90 -18.60
N GLU A 295 6.43 19.67 -18.49
CA GLU A 295 7.06 18.58 -17.76
C GLU A 295 8.08 17.82 -18.62
N ALA A 296 9.37 18.04 -18.33
CA ALA A 296 10.49 17.22 -18.78
C ALA A 296 10.85 16.20 -17.68
N GLY A 297 9.96 15.24 -17.40
CA GLY A 297 10.16 14.30 -16.30
C GLY A 297 9.55 12.93 -16.57
N HIS A 298 10.30 11.89 -16.20
CA HIS A 298 9.81 10.51 -16.11
C HIS A 298 8.73 10.45 -15.03
N PHE A 299 7.50 10.09 -15.39
CA PHE A 299 6.46 9.85 -14.40
C PHE A 299 6.75 8.54 -13.68
N GLU A 300 7.20 8.61 -12.43
CA GLU A 300 7.22 7.40 -11.60
C GLU A 300 5.78 6.87 -11.41
N PRO A 301 5.58 5.55 -11.52
CA PRO A 301 4.30 4.94 -11.17
C PRO A 301 3.99 5.18 -9.68
N PRO A 302 2.72 5.41 -9.31
CA PRO A 302 2.26 5.40 -7.92
C PRO A 302 2.81 4.21 -7.12
N ARG A 303 3.06 4.39 -5.81
CA ARG A 303 3.59 3.33 -4.93
C ARG A 303 2.80 2.01 -5.00
N GLU A 304 1.47 2.10 -5.14
CA GLU A 304 0.57 0.95 -5.29
C GLU A 304 0.82 0.14 -6.56
N GLN A 305 1.39 0.77 -7.60
CA GLN A 305 1.64 0.22 -8.93
C GLN A 305 3.09 -0.26 -9.10
N ARG A 306 3.89 -0.29 -8.01
CA ARG A 306 5.28 -0.72 -8.07
C ARG A 306 5.39 -2.26 -8.14
N PRO A 307 6.41 -2.81 -8.81
CA PRO A 307 6.63 -4.27 -8.91
C PRO A 307 6.77 -4.99 -7.57
N LYS A 308 7.06 -4.24 -6.48
CA LYS A 308 7.09 -4.73 -5.08
C LYS A 308 5.77 -5.42 -4.67
N ASN A 309 4.64 -5.07 -5.26
CA ASN A 309 3.37 -5.73 -4.94
C ASN A 309 3.16 -7.01 -5.76
N ALA A 310 3.56 -7.01 -7.02
CA ALA A 310 3.34 -8.10 -7.96
C ALA A 310 4.05 -9.40 -7.55
N TYR A 311 5.34 -9.35 -7.17
CA TYR A 311 6.07 -10.55 -6.76
C TYR A 311 5.47 -11.18 -5.48
N ASN A 312 4.98 -10.35 -4.56
CA ASN A 312 4.35 -10.83 -3.33
C ASN A 312 3.04 -11.57 -3.63
N LEU A 313 2.29 -11.17 -4.65
CA LEU A 313 1.06 -11.86 -5.06
C LEU A 313 1.37 -13.24 -5.65
N ILE A 314 2.40 -13.36 -6.50
CA ILE A 314 2.87 -14.67 -6.99
C ILE A 314 3.36 -15.54 -5.84
N ARG A 315 4.12 -14.98 -4.91
CA ARG A 315 4.59 -15.68 -3.70
C ARG A 315 3.42 -16.21 -2.85
N LEU A 316 2.37 -15.39 -2.67
CA LEU A 316 1.17 -15.81 -1.93
C LEU A 316 0.43 -16.95 -2.63
N LEU A 317 0.33 -16.92 -3.96
CA LEU A 317 -0.24 -18.02 -4.73
C LEU A 317 0.57 -19.31 -4.56
N ASP A 318 1.90 -19.24 -4.66
CA ASP A 318 2.79 -20.38 -4.43
C ASP A 318 2.64 -20.94 -3.00
N LEU A 319 2.63 -20.06 -1.99
CA LEU A 319 2.46 -20.48 -0.59
C LEU A 319 1.11 -21.18 -0.38
N ALA A 320 0.03 -20.62 -0.93
CA ALA A 320 -1.30 -21.20 -0.84
C ALA A 320 -1.37 -22.59 -1.49
N ILE A 321 -0.80 -22.76 -2.69
CA ILE A 321 -0.72 -24.05 -3.37
C ILE A 321 0.02 -25.06 -2.50
N ARG A 322 1.19 -24.70 -1.97
CA ARG A 322 1.97 -25.60 -1.12
C ARG A 322 1.23 -25.97 0.17
N TRP A 323 0.46 -25.05 0.75
CA TRP A 323 -0.34 -25.34 1.94
C TRP A 323 -1.55 -26.24 1.64
N LEU A 324 -2.12 -26.16 0.44
CA LEU A 324 -3.25 -26.99 0.03
C LEU A 324 -2.81 -28.39 -0.47
N GLU A 325 -1.64 -28.49 -1.10
CA GLU A 325 -1.10 -29.74 -1.65
C GLU A 325 -0.29 -30.56 -0.60
N SER A 326 -0.04 -30.02 0.59
CA SER A 326 0.77 -30.70 1.60
C SER A 326 -0.09 -31.60 2.49
N ASP A 327 0.31 -32.87 2.59
CA ASP A 327 -0.27 -33.86 3.52
C ASP A 327 0.34 -33.80 4.94
N GLU A 328 1.29 -32.88 5.19
CA GLU A 328 2.06 -32.75 6.44
C GLU A 328 1.87 -31.35 7.09
N THR A 329 2.56 -31.09 8.21
CA THR A 329 2.65 -29.74 8.83
C THR A 329 2.98 -28.67 7.78
N ALA A 330 2.31 -27.52 7.85
CA ALA A 330 2.31 -26.56 6.75
C ALA A 330 3.74 -26.20 6.29
N PRO A 331 4.01 -26.22 4.97
CA PRO A 331 5.37 -26.09 4.47
C PRO A 331 5.95 -24.69 4.74
N PRO A 332 7.30 -24.57 4.74
CA PRO A 332 7.99 -23.38 5.21
C PRO A 332 7.57 -22.11 4.45
N LEU A 333 7.64 -20.98 5.16
CA LEU A 333 7.32 -19.66 4.61
C LEU A 333 8.39 -19.12 3.65
N ARG A 334 9.61 -19.68 3.70
CA ARG A 334 10.70 -19.33 2.79
C ARG A 334 10.35 -19.71 1.35
N VAL A 335 10.64 -18.82 0.40
CA VAL A 335 10.39 -19.09 -1.02
C VAL A 335 11.30 -20.23 -1.50
N PRO A 336 10.76 -21.20 -2.26
CA PRO A 336 11.56 -22.25 -2.89
C PRO A 336 12.67 -21.69 -3.79
N ASP A 337 13.83 -22.35 -3.80
CA ASP A 337 14.99 -21.90 -4.57
C ASP A 337 14.72 -21.80 -6.07
N ALA A 338 13.82 -22.64 -6.60
CA ALA A 338 13.39 -22.61 -8.00
C ALA A 338 12.54 -21.39 -8.37
N LEU A 339 11.73 -20.86 -7.44
CA LEU A 339 10.83 -19.72 -7.69
C LEU A 339 11.52 -18.37 -7.44
N ARG A 340 12.52 -18.36 -6.55
CA ARG A 340 13.22 -17.15 -6.09
C ARG A 340 13.81 -16.29 -7.21
N PRO A 341 14.50 -16.80 -8.26
CA PRO A 341 15.00 -15.98 -9.37
C PRO A 341 13.89 -15.20 -10.09
N THR A 342 12.75 -15.86 -10.34
CA THR A 342 11.59 -15.25 -10.97
C THR A 342 11.02 -14.12 -10.13
N LEU A 343 10.85 -14.33 -8.82
CA LEU A 343 10.33 -13.28 -7.93
C LEU A 343 11.29 -12.08 -7.84
N TRP A 344 12.60 -12.30 -7.89
CA TRP A 344 13.58 -11.22 -7.95
C TRP A 344 13.48 -10.41 -9.26
N ALA A 345 13.34 -11.09 -10.40
CA ALA A 345 13.13 -10.43 -11.69
C ALA A 345 11.86 -9.57 -11.67
N ILE A 346 10.75 -10.10 -11.14
CA ILE A 346 9.51 -9.33 -10.95
C ILE A 346 9.75 -8.15 -10.02
N LYS A 347 10.37 -8.36 -8.86
CA LYS A 347 10.64 -7.31 -7.86
C LYS A 347 11.49 -6.17 -8.43
N ARG A 348 12.42 -6.47 -9.34
CA ARG A 348 13.26 -5.50 -10.06
C ARG A 348 12.56 -4.84 -11.26
N GLY A 349 11.34 -5.28 -11.61
CA GLY A 349 10.60 -4.77 -12.76
C GLY A 349 11.11 -5.27 -14.11
N GLU A 350 11.89 -6.35 -14.13
CA GLU A 350 12.46 -6.95 -15.34
C GLU A 350 11.44 -7.81 -16.10
N VAL A 351 10.37 -8.22 -15.42
CA VAL A 351 9.28 -9.03 -16.00
C VAL A 351 8.10 -8.12 -16.34
N PRO A 352 7.63 -8.09 -17.60
CA PRO A 352 6.44 -7.37 -17.99
C PRO A 352 5.21 -7.80 -17.16
N MET A 353 4.36 -6.84 -16.77
CA MET A 353 3.18 -7.13 -15.95
C MET A 353 2.25 -8.19 -16.59
N ALA A 354 2.14 -8.19 -17.92
CA ALA A 354 1.35 -9.19 -18.65
C ALA A 354 1.86 -10.63 -18.42
N GLU A 355 3.18 -10.82 -18.36
CA GLU A 355 3.79 -12.11 -18.06
C GLU A 355 3.57 -12.52 -16.60
N VAL A 356 3.62 -11.57 -15.66
CA VAL A 356 3.27 -11.83 -14.25
C VAL A 356 1.82 -12.31 -14.11
N VAL A 357 0.89 -11.65 -14.79
CA VAL A 357 -0.53 -12.05 -14.79
C VAL A 357 -0.70 -13.43 -15.43
N ALA A 358 -0.02 -13.71 -16.54
CA ALA A 358 -0.06 -15.03 -17.17
C ALA A 358 0.44 -16.13 -16.23
N MET A 359 1.53 -15.88 -15.50
CA MET A 359 2.07 -16.78 -14.48
C MET A 359 1.06 -17.05 -13.36
N ALA A 360 0.42 -16.00 -12.84
CA ALA A 360 -0.60 -16.17 -11.81
C ALA A 360 -1.80 -17.00 -12.29
N ARG A 361 -2.27 -16.76 -13.52
CA ARG A 361 -3.37 -17.53 -14.12
C ARG A 361 -3.01 -18.99 -14.34
N ALA A 362 -1.74 -19.29 -14.64
CA ALA A 362 -1.26 -20.67 -14.76
C ALA A 362 -1.19 -21.40 -13.40
N LEU A 363 -1.07 -20.67 -12.29
CA LEU A 363 -1.09 -21.21 -10.93
C LEU A 363 -2.51 -21.46 -10.42
N THR A 364 -3.51 -20.70 -10.88
CA THR A 364 -4.89 -20.78 -10.40
C THR A 364 -5.49 -22.19 -10.36
N PRO A 365 -5.33 -23.06 -11.39
CA PRO A 365 -5.93 -24.39 -11.38
C PRO A 365 -5.39 -25.31 -10.29
N ARG A 366 -4.22 -25.01 -9.69
CA ARG A 366 -3.62 -25.79 -8.60
C ARG A 366 -4.14 -25.40 -7.21
N LEU A 367 -4.92 -24.32 -7.15
CA LEU A 367 -5.56 -23.89 -5.91
C LEU A 367 -6.91 -24.60 -5.71
N GLU A 368 -7.53 -25.07 -6.79
CA GLU A 368 -8.76 -25.88 -6.81
C GLU A 368 -8.44 -27.36 -6.57
#